data_AF-A0A2E5C714-F1
#
_entry.id   AF-A0A2E5C714-F1
#
_cell.length_a   1.000
_cell.length_b   1.000
_cell.length_c   1.000
_cell.angle_alpha   90.00
_cell.angle_beta   90.00
_cell.angle_gamma   90.00
#
_symmetry.space_group_name_H-M   'P 1'
#
loop_
_entity.id
_entity.type
_entity.pdbx_description
1 polymer ?
#
loop_
_entity_poly.entity_id
_entity_poly.type
_entity_poly.pdbx_seq_one_letter_code
_entity_poly.pdbx_strand_id
1 'polypeptide(L)'
;MVVPIGPSDIGTAGLPGFGVGVSLPALPAGYTYLGGNDRAGPDFGRYLNASSQPETWVPACWLRIGSTESPRYAAFGIDAVDVLPLRAYYNLPDAAADGYFLHPALDVNKQVQSGFFRAASLTANQLDYVETLYTAALQVNPLILFSNGEQGAWYDPSDLSTLFQDSAGTTPVTADGQPVGLALDKSGNGNHASQATATARQLYRTDGARHWLEFDGVDDSLVIASYPVIVAGKHSAGISGRNTGVGLQMYLDSDSYVGGSRLTQNLRTQSLVPESISFVGTEDFNDPGPATVANTDVVLTQVSASTVEVFNNGVSNGPTTPTGTLNSGGRFVTIGSRTGGAQNFLTGRIYALVQIADELSVGQRQSLEAYLAAKAGVVLP
;
A
#
# COMPACT_ATOMS: atom_id res chain seq x y z
N MET A 1 -41.94 18.32 -26.84
CA MET A 1 -43.00 18.31 -25.81
C MET A 1 -42.42 17.59 -24.60
N VAL A 2 -42.00 18.32 -23.57
CA VAL A 2 -41.40 17.72 -22.36
C VAL A 2 -42.54 17.12 -21.55
N VAL A 3 -42.57 15.80 -21.41
CA VAL A 3 -43.56 15.08 -20.59
C VAL A 3 -43.48 15.63 -19.16
N PRO A 4 -44.59 16.03 -18.52
CA PRO A 4 -44.59 16.45 -17.13
C PRO A 4 -44.06 15.32 -16.26
N ILE A 5 -43.06 15.64 -15.45
CA ILE A 5 -42.23 14.64 -14.80
C ILE A 5 -42.77 14.40 -13.38
N GLY A 6 -43.10 13.14 -13.08
CA GLY A 6 -43.74 12.75 -11.82
C GLY A 6 -42.82 12.81 -10.58
N PRO A 7 -43.39 12.56 -9.39
CA PRO A 7 -42.65 12.41 -8.13
C PRO A 7 -41.51 11.39 -8.22
N SER A 8 -40.38 11.64 -7.54
CA SER A 8 -39.23 10.72 -7.49
C SER A 8 -38.64 10.32 -8.85
N ASP A 9 -38.49 11.27 -9.77
CA ASP A 9 -37.73 11.07 -11.02
C ASP A 9 -36.25 11.45 -10.86
N ILE A 10 -35.37 10.55 -11.30
CA ILE A 10 -33.91 10.70 -11.39
C ILE A 10 -33.44 11.71 -12.45
N GLY A 11 -34.30 12.14 -13.37
CA GLY A 11 -33.99 13.11 -14.41
C GLY A 11 -33.41 12.50 -15.68
N THR A 12 -32.88 13.35 -16.57
CA THR A 12 -32.31 12.93 -17.86
C THR A 12 -30.79 13.08 -17.81
N ALA A 13 -30.06 12.00 -18.12
CA ALA A 13 -28.61 12.00 -18.13
C ALA A 13 -28.05 13.14 -19.01
N GLY A 14 -27.05 13.86 -18.48
CA GLY A 14 -26.42 15.00 -19.16
C GLY A 14 -27.18 16.33 -19.03
N LEU A 15 -28.35 16.36 -18.39
CA LEU A 15 -29.08 17.60 -18.10
C LEU A 15 -28.98 18.00 -16.61
N PRO A 16 -29.10 19.31 -16.29
CA PRO A 16 -29.18 19.77 -14.90
C PRO A 16 -30.26 19.04 -14.10
N GLY A 17 -29.93 18.70 -12.85
CA GLY A 17 -30.82 17.97 -11.95
C GLY A 17 -30.87 16.46 -12.17
N PHE A 18 -30.02 15.89 -13.03
CA PHE A 18 -29.86 14.43 -13.10
C PHE A 18 -29.25 13.87 -11.80
N GLY A 19 -29.79 12.77 -11.29
CA GLY A 19 -29.33 12.11 -10.07
C GLY A 19 -29.92 12.67 -8.76
N VAL A 20 -30.76 13.70 -8.85
CA VAL A 20 -31.43 14.33 -7.71
C VAL A 20 -32.91 14.56 -8.07
N GLY A 21 -33.80 14.57 -7.08
CA GLY A 21 -35.22 14.72 -7.37
C GLY A 21 -36.04 15.21 -6.18
N VAL A 22 -37.36 15.13 -6.31
CA VAL A 22 -38.32 15.53 -5.28
C VAL A 22 -38.94 14.31 -4.62
N SER A 23 -38.95 14.25 -3.28
CA SER A 23 -39.46 13.14 -2.45
C SER A 23 -40.99 13.00 -2.42
N LEU A 24 -41.70 13.60 -3.37
CA LEU A 24 -43.16 13.54 -3.51
C LEU A 24 -43.63 12.07 -3.69
N PRO A 25 -44.89 11.72 -3.35
CA PRO A 25 -46.04 12.61 -3.11
C PRO A 25 -46.15 13.22 -1.70
N ALA A 26 -45.39 12.77 -0.71
CA ALA A 26 -45.40 13.35 0.64
C ALA A 26 -43.98 13.44 1.21
N LEU A 27 -43.61 14.64 1.66
CA LEU A 27 -42.36 14.88 2.35
C LEU A 27 -42.34 14.11 3.69
N PRO A 28 -41.32 13.29 3.98
CA PRO A 28 -41.25 12.59 5.26
C PRO A 28 -41.28 13.55 6.45
N ALA A 29 -41.91 13.11 7.54
CA ALA A 29 -42.08 13.94 8.73
C ALA A 29 -40.72 14.43 9.28
N GLY A 30 -40.65 15.71 9.63
CA GLY A 30 -39.41 16.35 10.11
C GLY A 30 -38.51 16.91 9.01
N TYR A 31 -38.85 16.74 7.74
CA TYR A 31 -38.11 17.35 6.63
C TYR A 31 -38.74 18.68 6.20
N THR A 32 -37.89 19.62 5.78
CA THR A 32 -38.30 20.92 5.19
C THR A 32 -37.58 21.12 3.86
N TYR A 33 -38.27 21.64 2.85
CA TYR A 33 -37.66 21.92 1.55
C TYR A 33 -36.73 23.14 1.63
N LEU A 34 -35.51 23.08 1.06
CA LEU A 34 -34.54 24.19 1.12
C LEU A 34 -34.67 25.19 -0.05
N GLY A 35 -35.11 24.75 -1.23
CA GLY A 35 -35.31 25.58 -2.44
C GLY A 35 -36.73 25.60 -3.05
N GLY A 36 -36.83 25.60 -4.38
CA GLY A 36 -38.06 25.26 -5.11
C GLY A 36 -37.89 24.03 -6.01
N ASN A 37 -38.96 23.55 -6.64
CA ASN A 37 -38.96 22.40 -7.57
C ASN A 37 -38.32 22.71 -8.95
N ASP A 38 -37.62 23.84 -9.07
CA ASP A 38 -36.91 24.20 -10.29
C ASP A 38 -35.63 23.38 -10.42
N ARG A 39 -35.58 22.51 -11.43
CA ARG A 39 -34.42 21.64 -11.72
C ARG A 39 -33.14 22.39 -12.07
N ALA A 40 -33.27 23.62 -12.53
CA ALA A 40 -32.12 24.48 -12.81
C ALA A 40 -31.65 25.25 -11.57
N GLY A 41 -32.42 25.21 -10.49
CA GLY A 41 -32.12 25.91 -9.25
C GLY A 41 -30.99 25.24 -8.44
N PRO A 42 -30.16 26.03 -7.72
CA PRO A 42 -29.06 25.51 -6.91
C PRO A 42 -29.51 24.63 -5.73
N ASP A 43 -30.78 24.76 -5.34
CA ASP A 43 -31.39 24.06 -4.21
C ASP A 43 -32.38 22.96 -4.63
N PHE A 44 -32.35 22.55 -5.90
CA PHE A 44 -33.18 21.46 -6.39
C PHE A 44 -32.88 20.14 -5.66
N GLY A 45 -33.92 19.52 -5.10
CA GLY A 45 -33.80 18.25 -4.38
C GLY A 45 -33.06 18.36 -3.03
N ARG A 46 -32.87 19.58 -2.51
CA ARG A 46 -32.27 19.84 -1.19
C ARG A 46 -33.33 20.05 -0.12
N TYR A 47 -33.05 19.47 1.04
CA TYR A 47 -33.93 19.45 2.19
C TYR A 47 -33.15 19.71 3.47
N LEU A 48 -33.82 20.19 4.51
CA LEU A 48 -33.35 20.16 5.88
C LEU A 48 -34.04 19.01 6.60
N ASN A 49 -33.27 18.18 7.30
CA ASN A 49 -33.84 17.18 8.20
C ASN A 49 -34.32 17.82 9.51
N ALA A 50 -34.84 17.00 10.44
CA ALA A 50 -35.39 17.47 11.71
C ALA A 50 -34.37 18.21 12.61
N SER A 51 -33.08 18.03 12.34
CA SER A 51 -31.96 18.68 13.05
C SER A 51 -31.37 19.85 12.26
N SER A 52 -32.09 20.36 11.25
CA SER A 52 -31.65 21.46 10.37
C SER A 52 -30.35 21.17 9.61
N GLN A 53 -30.04 19.89 9.36
CA GLN A 53 -28.89 19.51 8.53
C GLN A 53 -29.32 19.34 7.07
N PRO A 54 -28.49 19.77 6.10
CA PRO A 54 -28.81 19.65 4.69
C PRO A 54 -28.70 18.20 4.20
N GLU A 55 -29.77 17.72 3.58
CA GLU A 55 -29.87 16.42 2.93
C GLU A 55 -30.33 16.58 1.48
N THR A 56 -29.97 15.62 0.64
CA THR A 56 -30.37 15.54 -0.76
C THR A 56 -31.21 14.29 -0.98
N TRP A 57 -32.34 14.44 -1.65
CA TRP A 57 -33.14 13.30 -2.07
C TRP A 57 -32.54 12.66 -3.32
N VAL A 58 -32.24 11.37 -3.24
CA VAL A 58 -31.80 10.54 -4.37
C VAL A 58 -32.94 9.61 -4.75
N PRO A 59 -33.60 9.84 -5.89
CA PRO A 59 -34.63 8.95 -6.40
C PRO A 59 -34.09 7.56 -6.72
N ALA A 60 -34.95 6.55 -6.61
CA ALA A 60 -34.62 5.21 -7.08
C ALA A 60 -34.48 5.19 -8.61
N CYS A 61 -33.54 4.39 -9.10
CA CYS A 61 -33.30 4.20 -10.51
C CYS A 61 -32.85 2.76 -10.79
N TRP A 62 -33.06 2.33 -12.02
CA TRP A 62 -32.58 1.06 -12.53
C TRP A 62 -31.20 1.26 -13.13
N LEU A 63 -30.27 0.37 -12.78
CA LEU A 63 -28.89 0.39 -13.25
C LEU A 63 -28.61 -0.83 -14.11
N ARG A 64 -27.83 -0.64 -15.17
CA ARG A 64 -27.21 -1.71 -15.94
C ARG A 64 -25.76 -1.33 -16.19
N ILE A 65 -24.84 -2.24 -15.89
CA ILE A 65 -23.39 -2.00 -15.92
C ILE A 65 -22.73 -3.09 -16.76
N GLY A 66 -21.84 -2.70 -17.68
CA GLY A 66 -20.98 -3.60 -18.45
C GLY A 66 -21.70 -4.57 -19.38
N SER A 67 -22.95 -4.28 -19.76
CA SER A 67 -23.75 -5.13 -20.65
C SER A 67 -23.53 -4.77 -22.11
N THR A 68 -23.36 -5.79 -22.96
CA THR A 68 -23.30 -5.66 -24.44
C THR A 68 -24.57 -5.05 -25.03
N GLU A 69 -25.70 -5.16 -24.33
CA GLU A 69 -26.98 -4.56 -24.70
C GLU A 69 -27.05 -3.05 -24.41
N SER A 70 -25.98 -2.48 -23.82
CA SER A 70 -25.88 -1.03 -23.65
C SER A 70 -25.63 -0.34 -25.00
N PRO A 71 -26.39 0.71 -25.35
CA PRO A 71 -26.09 1.54 -26.52
C PRO A 71 -24.72 2.23 -26.40
N ARG A 72 -24.12 2.25 -25.21
CA ARG A 72 -22.81 2.83 -24.92
C ARG A 72 -21.66 1.81 -24.95
N TYR A 73 -21.96 0.52 -25.12
CA TYR A 73 -20.95 -0.55 -25.02
C TYR A 73 -19.83 -0.41 -26.06
N ALA A 74 -20.15 0.02 -27.29
CA ALA A 74 -19.13 0.22 -28.33
C ALA A 74 -18.07 1.27 -27.96
N ALA A 75 -18.42 2.24 -27.10
CA ALA A 75 -17.51 3.31 -26.68
C ALA A 75 -16.80 3.02 -25.34
N PHE A 76 -17.46 2.30 -24.42
CA PHE A 76 -16.97 2.14 -23.04
C PHE A 76 -16.78 0.68 -22.61
N GLY A 77 -17.13 -0.30 -23.44
CA GLY A 77 -16.98 -1.72 -23.12
C GLY A 77 -17.61 -2.11 -21.78
N ILE A 78 -16.84 -2.81 -20.94
CA ILE A 78 -17.28 -3.25 -19.61
C ILE A 78 -17.61 -2.09 -18.65
N ASP A 79 -17.16 -0.88 -18.96
CA ASP A 79 -17.43 0.32 -18.17
C ASP A 79 -18.73 1.05 -18.61
N ALA A 80 -19.47 0.51 -19.57
CA ALA A 80 -20.74 1.10 -20.02
C ALA A 80 -21.80 1.05 -18.92
N VAL A 81 -22.41 2.20 -18.60
CA VAL A 81 -23.46 2.34 -17.60
C VAL A 81 -24.73 2.93 -18.22
N ASP A 82 -25.86 2.29 -17.97
CA ASP A 82 -27.20 2.81 -18.27
C ASP A 82 -27.99 3.04 -16.99
N VAL A 83 -28.68 4.17 -16.95
CA VAL A 83 -29.54 4.59 -15.83
C VAL A 83 -30.92 4.88 -16.38
N LEU A 84 -31.93 4.22 -15.83
CA LEU A 84 -33.34 4.46 -16.16
C LEU A 84 -34.12 4.89 -14.92
N PRO A 85 -35.14 5.75 -15.06
CA PRO A 85 -35.99 6.14 -13.94
C PRO A 85 -36.78 4.95 -13.42
N LEU A 86 -37.17 4.94 -12.14
CA LEU A 86 -37.91 3.83 -11.53
C LEU A 86 -39.14 3.40 -12.35
N ARG A 87 -39.85 4.35 -12.96
CA ARG A 87 -41.03 4.11 -13.82
C ARG A 87 -40.76 3.29 -15.09
N ALA A 88 -39.50 3.02 -15.45
CA ALA A 88 -39.17 2.24 -16.64
C ALA A 88 -39.59 0.78 -16.52
N TYR A 89 -39.69 0.25 -15.31
CA TYR A 89 -40.13 -1.11 -15.03
C TYR A 89 -41.17 -1.13 -13.91
N TYR A 90 -42.14 -2.04 -14.01
CA TYR A 90 -43.20 -2.19 -13.01
C TYR A 90 -42.77 -3.10 -11.85
N ASN A 91 -41.84 -4.04 -12.09
CA ASN A 91 -41.39 -5.01 -11.11
C ASN A 91 -39.92 -5.43 -11.36
N LEU A 92 -39.33 -6.09 -10.35
CA LEU A 92 -37.95 -6.57 -10.38
C LEU A 92 -37.68 -7.64 -11.46
N PRO A 93 -38.54 -8.66 -11.66
CA PRO A 93 -38.32 -9.66 -12.72
C PRO A 93 -38.18 -9.08 -14.13
N ASP A 94 -39.03 -8.13 -14.51
CA ASP A 94 -39.01 -7.52 -15.85
C ASP A 94 -37.73 -6.71 -16.06
N ALA A 95 -37.29 -5.96 -15.05
CA ALA A 95 -36.01 -5.24 -15.09
C ALA A 95 -34.82 -6.20 -15.21
N ALA A 96 -34.83 -7.29 -14.43
CA ALA A 96 -33.77 -8.28 -14.43
C ALA A 96 -33.64 -9.02 -15.78
N ALA A 97 -34.77 -9.26 -16.47
CA ALA A 97 -34.78 -9.86 -17.81
C ALA A 97 -34.02 -9.00 -18.85
N ASP A 98 -34.06 -7.67 -18.69
CA ASP A 98 -33.34 -6.71 -19.55
C ASP A 98 -31.92 -6.38 -19.05
N GLY A 99 -31.47 -7.07 -17.99
CA GLY A 99 -30.15 -6.88 -17.37
C GLY A 99 -30.06 -5.66 -16.45
N TYR A 100 -31.19 -5.09 -16.03
CA TYR A 100 -31.25 -4.01 -15.06
C TYR A 100 -31.42 -4.53 -13.63
N PHE A 101 -30.83 -3.83 -12.68
CA PHE A 101 -30.96 -4.10 -11.25
C PHE A 101 -31.25 -2.83 -10.46
N LEU A 102 -31.82 -2.99 -9.27
CA LEU A 102 -31.95 -1.94 -8.26
C LEU A 102 -30.82 -2.07 -7.25
N HIS A 103 -30.36 -0.94 -6.71
CA HIS A 103 -29.44 -0.96 -5.60
C HIS A 103 -30.07 -1.71 -4.40
N PRO A 104 -29.38 -2.64 -3.71
CA PRO A 104 -29.97 -3.46 -2.64
C PRO A 104 -30.65 -2.65 -1.53
N ALA A 105 -30.13 -1.47 -1.20
CA ALA A 105 -30.73 -0.57 -0.22
C ALA A 105 -32.14 -0.05 -0.59
N LEU A 106 -32.53 -0.17 -1.86
CA LEU A 106 -33.85 0.22 -2.37
C LEU A 106 -34.84 -0.96 -2.44
N ASP A 107 -34.40 -2.18 -2.13
CA ASP A 107 -35.26 -3.36 -2.03
C ASP A 107 -35.30 -3.86 -0.58
N VAL A 108 -36.10 -3.18 0.25
CA VAL A 108 -36.22 -3.50 1.67
C VAL A 108 -37.40 -4.46 1.86
N ASN A 109 -37.14 -5.70 2.27
CA ASN A 109 -38.17 -6.74 2.48
C ASN A 109 -39.03 -7.02 1.24
N LYS A 110 -38.46 -7.00 0.02
CA LYS A 110 -39.20 -7.16 -1.25
C LYS A 110 -40.18 -6.01 -1.53
N GLN A 111 -39.93 -4.84 -0.96
CA GLN A 111 -40.69 -3.62 -1.22
C GLN A 111 -39.74 -2.56 -1.77
N VAL A 112 -39.93 -2.23 -3.06
CA VAL A 112 -39.14 -1.24 -3.76
C VAL A 112 -39.40 0.15 -3.19
N GLN A 113 -38.35 0.79 -2.69
CA GLN A 113 -38.39 2.15 -2.15
C GLN A 113 -38.30 3.16 -3.30
N SER A 114 -38.97 4.32 -3.16
CA SER A 114 -38.96 5.38 -4.18
C SER A 114 -37.64 6.17 -4.25
N GLY A 115 -36.77 5.99 -3.25
CA GLY A 115 -35.50 6.70 -3.11
C GLY A 115 -35.03 6.73 -1.66
N PHE A 116 -34.00 7.52 -1.39
CA PHE A 116 -33.49 7.73 -0.04
C PHE A 116 -32.91 9.14 0.10
N PHE A 117 -32.81 9.61 1.34
CA PHE A 117 -32.04 10.81 1.64
C PHE A 117 -30.57 10.48 1.89
N ARG A 118 -29.68 11.29 1.32
CA ARG A 118 -28.26 11.30 1.67
C ARG A 118 -27.89 12.63 2.30
N ALA A 119 -26.98 12.63 3.26
CA ALA A 119 -26.40 13.87 3.77
C ALA A 119 -25.73 14.65 2.63
N ALA A 120 -25.95 15.97 2.57
CA ALA A 120 -25.32 16.83 1.57
C ALA A 120 -23.81 17.01 1.82
N SER A 121 -23.35 16.65 3.02
CA SER A 121 -21.95 16.64 3.42
C SER A 121 -21.75 15.57 4.49
N LEU A 122 -20.58 14.95 4.55
CA LEU A 122 -20.23 14.06 5.66
C LEU A 122 -20.10 14.91 6.94
N THR A 123 -20.59 14.38 8.05
CA THR A 123 -20.33 14.98 9.37
C THR A 123 -18.84 14.88 9.72
N ALA A 124 -18.35 15.73 10.63
CA ALA A 124 -16.97 15.64 11.11
C ALA A 124 -16.61 14.22 11.57
N ASN A 125 -17.49 13.56 12.34
CA ASN A 125 -17.26 12.18 12.79
C ASN A 125 -17.22 11.16 11.64
N GLN A 126 -17.98 11.37 10.57
CA GLN A 126 -17.94 10.50 9.39
C GLN A 126 -16.69 10.76 8.55
N LEU A 127 -16.23 12.00 8.47
CA LEU A 127 -14.94 12.34 7.88
C LEU A 127 -13.81 11.69 8.67
N ASP A 128 -13.81 11.82 9.99
CA ASP A 128 -12.83 11.18 10.89
C ASP A 128 -12.85 9.65 10.73
N TYR A 129 -14.03 9.04 10.62
CA TYR A 129 -14.14 7.59 10.42
C TYR A 129 -13.64 7.14 9.03
N VAL A 130 -13.97 7.88 7.97
CA VAL A 130 -13.47 7.61 6.62
C VAL A 130 -11.95 7.81 6.57
N GLU A 131 -11.43 8.87 7.17
CA GLU A 131 -9.99 9.10 7.32
C GLU A 131 -9.33 7.98 8.12
N THR A 132 -9.97 7.48 9.19
CA THR A 132 -9.46 6.36 9.98
C THR A 132 -9.40 5.07 9.16
N LEU A 133 -10.46 4.75 8.41
CA LEU A 133 -10.50 3.56 7.55
C LEU A 133 -9.50 3.65 6.38
N TYR A 134 -9.42 4.83 5.75
CA TYR A 134 -8.50 5.11 4.65
C TYR A 134 -7.04 5.08 5.12
N THR A 135 -6.75 5.68 6.28
CA THR A 135 -5.44 5.66 6.93
C THR A 135 -5.06 4.23 7.30
N ALA A 136 -5.95 3.44 7.91
CA ALA A 136 -5.68 2.04 8.25
C ALA A 136 -5.45 1.14 7.01
N ALA A 137 -6.19 1.39 5.92
CA ALA A 137 -6.04 0.62 4.68
C ALA A 137 -4.79 1.00 3.86
N LEU A 138 -4.35 2.25 3.92
CA LEU A 138 -3.14 2.73 3.24
C LEU A 138 -1.86 2.61 4.08
N GLN A 139 -1.95 2.59 5.41
CA GLN A 139 -0.80 2.55 6.32
C GLN A 139 0.07 1.31 6.19
N VAL A 140 -0.40 0.22 5.57
CA VAL A 140 0.28 -1.08 5.68
C VAL A 140 0.75 -1.63 4.32
N ASN A 141 0.59 -0.91 3.21
CA ASN A 141 1.06 -1.38 1.91
C ASN A 141 2.26 -0.56 1.40
N PRO A 142 3.48 -1.12 1.42
CA PRO A 142 4.66 -0.45 0.87
C PRO A 142 4.54 0.00 -0.59
N LEU A 143 3.61 -0.57 -1.38
CA LEU A 143 3.40 -0.17 -2.77
C LEU A 143 3.10 1.33 -2.92
N ILE A 144 2.47 1.95 -1.92
CA ILE A 144 2.15 3.39 -1.95
C ILE A 144 3.40 4.26 -2.03
N LEU A 145 4.53 3.77 -1.48
CA LEU A 145 5.80 4.49 -1.49
C LEU A 145 6.37 4.63 -2.91
N PHE A 146 5.92 3.81 -3.85
CA PHE A 146 6.39 3.78 -5.24
C PHE A 146 5.38 4.37 -6.23
N SER A 147 4.30 4.99 -5.72
CA SER A 147 3.16 5.42 -6.53
C SER A 147 3.45 6.60 -7.48
N ASN A 148 4.53 7.36 -7.26
CA ASN A 148 4.98 8.42 -8.17
C ASN A 148 6.16 7.97 -9.06
N GLY A 149 6.48 6.68 -9.10
CA GLY A 149 7.58 6.12 -9.89
C GLY A 149 8.94 6.18 -9.20
N GLU A 150 8.94 6.29 -7.87
CA GLU A 150 10.14 6.22 -7.05
C GLU A 150 10.90 4.90 -7.30
N GLN A 151 12.22 4.99 -7.47
CA GLN A 151 13.06 3.81 -7.61
C GLN A 151 13.21 3.09 -6.27
N GLY A 152 13.23 1.77 -6.28
CA GLY A 152 13.38 1.00 -5.06
C GLY A 152 13.16 -0.50 -5.23
N ALA A 153 13.06 -1.21 -4.12
CA ALA A 153 12.72 -2.63 -4.12
C ALA A 153 11.91 -2.99 -2.88
N TRP A 154 11.01 -3.96 -3.03
CA TRP A 154 10.21 -4.50 -1.93
C TRP A 154 10.14 -6.02 -1.99
N TYR A 155 10.55 -6.68 -0.91
CA TYR A 155 10.51 -8.13 -0.76
C TYR A 155 9.69 -8.52 0.48
N ASP A 156 8.75 -9.44 0.27
CA ASP A 156 7.85 -9.95 1.30
C ASP A 156 7.70 -11.47 1.17
N PRO A 157 8.48 -12.26 1.95
CA PRO A 157 8.39 -13.71 1.97
C PRO A 157 7.01 -14.28 2.33
N SER A 158 6.09 -13.49 2.88
CA SER A 158 4.71 -13.97 3.13
C SER A 158 3.87 -14.07 1.86
N ASP A 159 4.30 -13.45 0.76
CA ASP A 159 3.71 -13.63 -0.56
C ASP A 159 4.51 -14.66 -1.37
N LEU A 160 4.14 -15.93 -1.22
CA LEU A 160 4.80 -17.05 -1.91
C LEU A 160 4.73 -16.96 -3.45
N SER A 161 3.80 -16.17 -4.02
CA SER A 161 3.75 -15.96 -5.47
C SER A 161 5.00 -15.24 -6.01
N THR A 162 5.79 -14.65 -5.11
CA THR A 162 7.03 -13.93 -5.45
C THR A 162 8.29 -14.76 -5.25
N LEU A 163 8.22 -15.99 -4.75
CA LEU A 163 9.39 -16.78 -4.40
C LEU A 163 9.55 -18.02 -5.28
N PHE A 164 10.77 -18.25 -5.77
CA PHE A 164 11.13 -19.41 -6.57
C PHE A 164 12.40 -20.07 -6.05
N GLN A 165 12.46 -21.40 -6.17
CA GLN A 165 13.55 -22.24 -5.68
C GLN A 165 14.83 -22.08 -6.51
N ASP A 166 14.71 -21.72 -7.79
CA ASP A 166 15.80 -21.46 -8.72
C ASP A 166 15.85 -19.99 -9.13
N SER A 167 17.02 -19.53 -9.53
CA SER A 167 17.26 -18.15 -9.96
C SER A 167 16.59 -17.79 -11.28
N ALA A 168 16.13 -18.77 -12.07
CA ALA A 168 15.45 -18.54 -13.34
C ALA A 168 13.93 -18.35 -13.19
N GLY A 169 13.38 -18.51 -11.97
CA GLY A 169 11.95 -18.33 -11.71
C GLY A 169 11.07 -19.44 -12.25
N THR A 170 11.58 -20.68 -12.32
CA THR A 170 10.84 -21.80 -12.94
C THR A 170 10.08 -22.66 -11.94
N THR A 171 10.60 -22.81 -10.72
CA THR A 171 10.06 -23.69 -9.69
C THR A 171 9.59 -22.85 -8.50
N PRO A 172 8.27 -22.68 -8.28
CA PRO A 172 7.76 -21.90 -7.15
C PRO A 172 8.13 -22.50 -5.79
N VAL A 173 8.26 -21.64 -4.78
CA VAL A 173 8.30 -22.05 -3.38
C VAL A 173 6.86 -22.26 -2.90
N THR A 174 6.58 -23.44 -2.36
CA THR A 174 5.23 -23.86 -1.94
C THR A 174 5.18 -24.40 -0.51
N ALA A 175 6.31 -24.63 0.15
CA ALA A 175 6.37 -25.23 1.48
C ALA A 175 7.57 -24.76 2.30
N ASP A 176 7.46 -24.83 3.63
CA ASP A 176 8.55 -24.57 4.57
C ASP A 176 9.80 -25.39 4.24
N GLY A 177 10.96 -24.76 4.36
CA GLY A 177 12.27 -25.39 4.20
C GLY A 177 12.74 -25.54 2.75
N GLN A 178 11.97 -25.08 1.77
CA GLN A 178 12.43 -25.00 0.39
C GLN A 178 13.41 -23.84 0.20
N PRO A 179 14.45 -24.01 -0.65
CA PRO A 179 15.41 -22.95 -0.94
C PRO A 179 14.74 -21.81 -1.72
N VAL A 180 15.32 -20.62 -1.66
CA VAL A 180 14.86 -19.44 -2.40
C VAL A 180 15.99 -18.92 -3.28
N GLY A 181 15.92 -19.24 -4.57
CA GLY A 181 16.88 -18.78 -5.60
C GLY A 181 16.47 -17.47 -6.28
N LEU A 182 15.20 -17.06 -6.18
CA LEU A 182 14.68 -15.80 -6.72
C LEU A 182 13.58 -15.27 -5.80
N ALA A 183 13.66 -13.97 -5.48
CA ALA A 183 12.60 -13.19 -4.87
C ALA A 183 12.22 -12.06 -5.82
N LEU A 184 10.96 -12.07 -6.28
CA LEU A 184 10.42 -11.02 -7.14
C LEU A 184 10.19 -9.75 -6.31
N ASP A 185 10.58 -8.64 -6.91
CA ASP A 185 10.36 -7.29 -6.40
C ASP A 185 8.89 -6.89 -6.59
N LYS A 186 8.23 -6.56 -5.48
CA LYS A 186 6.83 -6.15 -5.41
C LYS A 186 6.61 -4.66 -5.64
N SER A 187 7.67 -3.85 -5.70
CA SER A 187 7.56 -2.39 -5.92
C SER A 187 7.12 -2.03 -7.34
N GLY A 188 7.26 -2.96 -8.29
CA GLY A 188 7.01 -2.71 -9.72
C GLY A 188 8.23 -2.18 -10.47
N ASN A 189 9.38 -1.98 -9.81
CA ASN A 189 10.60 -1.48 -10.43
C ASN A 189 11.44 -2.56 -11.11
N GLY A 190 11.08 -3.84 -10.98
CA GLY A 190 11.78 -4.96 -11.64
C GLY A 190 13.13 -5.30 -11.01
N ASN A 191 13.40 -4.80 -9.81
CA ASN A 191 14.67 -5.02 -9.12
C ASN A 191 14.68 -6.37 -8.42
N HIS A 192 14.52 -7.48 -9.15
CA HIS A 192 14.46 -8.82 -8.54
C HIS A 192 15.80 -9.25 -7.92
N ALA A 193 15.74 -9.96 -6.79
CA ALA A 193 16.93 -10.47 -6.12
C ALA A 193 17.08 -11.97 -6.38
N SER A 194 18.28 -12.42 -6.75
CA SER A 194 18.52 -13.80 -7.18
C SER A 194 19.81 -14.40 -6.63
N GLN A 195 19.86 -15.74 -6.59
CA GLN A 195 21.00 -16.54 -6.18
C GLN A 195 21.11 -17.80 -7.05
N ALA A 196 22.09 -17.78 -7.95
CA ALA A 196 22.31 -18.86 -8.90
C ALA A 196 22.89 -20.12 -8.24
N THR A 197 23.76 -19.97 -7.24
CA THR A 197 24.46 -21.08 -6.59
C THR A 197 23.54 -21.79 -5.61
N ALA A 198 23.27 -23.08 -5.85
CA ALA A 198 22.26 -23.82 -5.09
C ALA A 198 22.55 -23.94 -3.59
N THR A 199 23.82 -24.02 -3.19
CA THR A 199 24.21 -24.13 -1.77
C THR A 199 24.12 -22.82 -1.00
N ALA A 200 24.18 -21.69 -1.71
CA ALA A 200 24.13 -20.34 -1.14
C ALA A 200 22.70 -19.76 -1.10
N ARG A 201 21.67 -20.58 -1.35
CA ARG A 201 20.27 -20.16 -1.33
C ARG A 201 19.71 -20.30 0.07
N GLN A 202 19.33 -19.17 0.64
CA GLN A 202 18.61 -19.11 1.89
C GLN A 202 17.30 -19.88 1.83
N LEU A 203 16.82 -20.33 3.00
CA LEU A 203 15.61 -21.15 3.09
C LEU A 203 14.39 -20.29 3.39
N TYR A 204 13.29 -20.58 2.72
CA TYR A 204 11.99 -20.06 3.14
C TYR A 204 11.52 -20.80 4.40
N ARG A 205 11.03 -20.05 5.38
CA ARG A 205 10.50 -20.58 6.64
C ARG A 205 9.18 -19.93 7.02
N THR A 206 8.35 -20.66 7.77
CA THR A 206 7.11 -20.14 8.33
C THR A 206 6.71 -20.86 9.63
N ASP A 207 6.08 -20.12 10.55
CA ASP A 207 5.42 -20.67 11.74
C ASP A 207 3.89 -20.74 11.58
N GLY A 208 3.39 -20.53 10.35
CA GLY A 208 1.97 -20.44 10.00
C GLY A 208 1.36 -19.05 10.13
N ALA A 209 1.96 -18.17 10.94
CA ALA A 209 1.53 -16.77 11.08
C ALA A 209 2.53 -15.80 10.42
N ARG A 210 3.82 -16.08 10.56
CA ARG A 210 4.93 -15.29 10.02
C ARG A 210 5.69 -16.10 9.00
N HIS A 211 6.36 -15.38 8.11
CA HIS A 211 7.09 -15.93 6.97
C HIS A 211 8.41 -15.18 6.84
N TRP A 212 9.51 -15.91 6.63
CA TRP A 212 10.83 -15.29 6.55
C TRP A 212 11.78 -16.07 5.65
N LEU A 213 12.86 -15.38 5.26
CA LEU A 213 14.06 -16.00 4.72
C LEU A 213 15.04 -16.25 5.87
N GLU A 214 15.48 -17.49 6.03
CA GLU A 214 16.45 -17.92 7.03
C GLU A 214 17.83 -18.11 6.38
N PHE A 215 18.84 -17.51 6.98
CA PHE A 215 20.23 -17.47 6.53
C PHE A 215 21.13 -18.17 7.56
N ASP A 216 22.05 -18.99 7.08
CA ASP A 216 22.85 -19.90 7.91
C ASP A 216 24.18 -19.31 8.42
N GLY A 217 24.61 -18.16 7.89
CA GLY A 217 25.88 -17.51 8.22
C GLY A 217 27.10 -18.08 7.51
N VAL A 218 26.92 -18.91 6.49
CA VAL A 218 28.02 -19.55 5.74
C VAL A 218 28.18 -18.95 4.35
N ASP A 219 27.14 -19.05 3.51
CA ASP A 219 27.18 -18.53 2.13
C ASP A 219 25.82 -17.97 1.63
N ASP A 220 24.77 -18.04 2.47
CA ASP A 220 23.42 -17.60 2.09
C ASP A 220 23.33 -16.13 1.70
N SER A 221 22.87 -15.85 0.49
CA SER A 221 22.66 -14.48 0.01
C SER A 221 21.76 -14.38 -1.22
N LEU A 222 21.09 -13.23 -1.38
CA LEU A 222 20.49 -12.82 -2.65
C LEU A 222 21.20 -11.60 -3.22
N VAL A 223 21.19 -11.45 -4.54
CA VAL A 223 21.81 -10.33 -5.25
C VAL A 223 20.84 -9.71 -6.25
N ILE A 224 20.68 -8.39 -6.18
CA ILE A 224 20.12 -7.56 -7.24
C ILE A 224 21.30 -7.13 -8.11
N ALA A 225 21.41 -7.64 -9.33
CA ALA A 225 22.64 -7.50 -10.13
C ALA A 225 22.91 -6.06 -10.61
N SER A 226 21.85 -5.28 -10.85
CA SER A 226 21.95 -3.88 -11.24
C SER A 226 20.82 -3.13 -10.56
N TYR A 227 21.16 -2.36 -9.53
CA TYR A 227 20.20 -1.53 -8.83
C TYR A 227 20.23 -0.12 -9.45
N PRO A 228 19.07 0.44 -9.84
CA PRO A 228 18.99 1.76 -10.44
C PRO A 228 19.59 2.81 -9.51
N VAL A 229 20.28 3.78 -10.12
CA VAL A 229 21.13 4.73 -9.42
C VAL A 229 20.28 5.61 -8.49
N ILE A 230 20.57 5.59 -7.19
CA ILE A 230 20.12 6.62 -6.25
C ILE A 230 20.99 7.84 -6.55
N VAL A 231 20.48 8.73 -7.41
CA VAL A 231 21.10 10.02 -7.72
C VAL A 231 20.40 11.07 -6.87
N ALA A 232 21.17 11.92 -6.19
CA ALA A 232 20.72 13.07 -5.39
C ALA A 232 20.39 12.84 -3.90
N GLY A 233 21.05 11.88 -3.23
CA GLY A 233 21.22 11.95 -1.77
C GLY A 233 20.04 11.50 -0.89
N LYS A 234 18.83 11.39 -1.44
CA LYS A 234 17.66 10.90 -0.70
C LYS A 234 17.53 9.39 -0.80
N HIS A 235 17.35 8.73 0.33
CA HIS A 235 17.18 7.29 0.41
C HIS A 235 16.53 6.91 1.73
N SER A 236 15.55 6.02 1.69
CA SER A 236 15.00 5.43 2.91
C SER A 236 14.91 3.93 2.74
N ALA A 237 15.04 3.22 3.85
CA ALA A 237 14.93 1.78 3.85
C ALA A 237 14.36 1.29 5.17
N GLY A 238 13.72 0.13 5.12
CA GLY A 238 13.14 -0.52 6.27
C GLY A 238 13.29 -2.02 6.17
N ILE A 239 13.66 -2.65 7.28
CA ILE A 239 13.83 -4.09 7.38
C ILE A 239 13.26 -4.59 8.69
N SER A 240 12.64 -5.77 8.63
CA SER A 240 12.27 -6.54 9.81
C SER A 240 13.04 -7.85 9.82
N GLY A 241 13.69 -8.16 10.93
CA GLY A 241 14.60 -9.30 10.99
C GLY A 241 15.08 -9.63 12.39
N ARG A 242 15.86 -10.70 12.48
CA ARG A 242 16.52 -11.16 13.70
C ARG A 242 17.91 -11.67 13.35
N ASN A 243 18.89 -11.27 14.14
CA ASN A 243 20.25 -11.79 14.09
C ASN A 243 20.49 -12.71 15.30
N THR A 244 21.03 -13.91 15.07
CA THR A 244 21.29 -14.92 16.10
C THR A 244 22.78 -15.25 16.26
N GLY A 245 23.65 -14.68 15.41
CA GLY A 245 25.09 -14.95 15.40
C GLY A 245 25.89 -14.14 16.43
N VAL A 246 27.10 -14.62 16.72
CA VAL A 246 28.03 -14.02 17.69
C VAL A 246 28.93 -12.93 17.03
N GLY A 247 28.80 -12.67 15.72
CA GLY A 247 29.73 -11.80 15.01
C GLY A 247 29.32 -11.33 13.60
N LEU A 248 28.35 -10.39 13.52
CA LEU A 248 28.10 -9.46 12.38
C LEU A 248 27.43 -10.12 11.15
N GLN A 249 26.60 -9.51 10.26
CA GLN A 249 25.88 -8.23 10.09
C GLN A 249 24.90 -8.48 8.91
N MET A 250 23.64 -8.01 8.95
CA MET A 250 22.81 -7.98 7.74
C MET A 250 23.32 -6.87 6.82
N TYR A 251 23.63 -7.15 5.55
CA TYR A 251 24.11 -6.14 4.61
C TYR A 251 23.12 -5.95 3.47
N LEU A 252 22.86 -4.67 3.18
CA LEU A 252 22.44 -4.22 1.86
C LEU A 252 23.62 -3.48 1.25
N ASP A 253 24.43 -4.17 0.45
CA ASP A 253 25.73 -3.67 -0.01
C ASP A 253 25.79 -3.53 -1.54
N SER A 254 26.41 -2.45 -1.98
CA SER A 254 26.72 -2.15 -3.37
C SER A 254 28.22 -2.04 -3.62
N ASP A 255 28.97 -3.15 -3.51
CA ASP A 255 30.43 -3.08 -3.48
C ASP A 255 31.13 -3.51 -4.77
N SER A 256 31.78 -2.55 -5.42
CA SER A 256 33.16 -2.79 -5.79
C SER A 256 34.00 -1.69 -5.16
N TYR A 257 34.95 -2.08 -4.32
CA TYR A 257 35.87 -1.18 -3.63
C TYR A 257 36.89 -0.61 -4.62
N VAL A 258 36.44 0.29 -5.50
CA VAL A 258 37.30 1.13 -6.33
C VAL A 258 36.63 2.52 -6.36
N GLY A 259 37.17 3.48 -5.61
CA GLY A 259 36.79 4.90 -5.74
C GLY A 259 35.76 5.51 -4.77
N GLY A 260 35.38 4.86 -3.66
CA GLY A 260 34.85 5.56 -2.47
C GLY A 260 33.37 6.01 -2.46
N SER A 261 32.41 5.14 -2.80
CA SER A 261 30.97 5.33 -2.51
C SER A 261 30.30 4.00 -2.11
N ARG A 262 29.71 3.92 -0.91
CA ARG A 262 28.96 2.75 -0.37
C ARG A 262 27.67 3.19 0.33
N LEU A 263 26.59 2.44 0.15
CA LEU A 263 25.36 2.51 0.95
C LEU A 263 25.27 1.19 1.74
N THR A 264 25.23 1.25 3.07
CA THR A 264 25.12 0.05 3.91
C THR A 264 24.10 0.27 5.02
N GLN A 265 23.04 -0.55 5.08
CA GLN A 265 22.16 -0.65 6.25
C GLN A 265 22.47 -1.94 6.99
N ASN A 266 22.85 -1.86 8.28
CA ASN A 266 23.28 -3.01 9.07
C ASN A 266 22.36 -3.32 10.26
N LEU A 267 21.90 -4.56 10.39
CA LEU A 267 21.38 -5.07 11.67
C LEU A 267 22.54 -5.71 12.47
N ARG A 268 22.98 -5.04 13.54
CA ARG A 268 24.09 -5.48 14.42
C ARG A 268 23.55 -5.90 15.80
N THR A 269 23.98 -7.07 16.30
CA THR A 269 23.74 -7.50 17.67
C THR A 269 25.06 -7.90 18.35
N GLN A 270 25.76 -6.99 19.05
CA GLN A 270 26.50 -7.35 20.27
C GLN A 270 27.05 -6.17 21.10
N SER A 271 26.85 -6.32 22.41
CA SER A 271 27.67 -5.88 23.56
C SER A 271 28.67 -4.72 23.33
N LEU A 272 28.34 -3.59 23.97
CA LEU A 272 29.19 -2.43 24.30
C LEU A 272 29.63 -1.48 23.19
N VAL A 273 29.29 -1.71 21.91
CA VAL A 273 29.54 -0.71 20.84
C VAL A 273 28.35 -0.66 19.88
N PRO A 274 27.90 0.54 19.49
CA PRO A 274 26.59 0.68 18.88
C PRO A 274 26.48 0.41 17.37
N GLU A 275 25.23 0.43 16.89
CA GLU A 275 24.79 0.27 15.49
C GLU A 275 25.64 1.11 14.51
N SER A 276 25.81 0.69 13.26
CA SER A 276 26.40 1.61 12.27
C SER A 276 25.79 1.41 10.89
N ILE A 277 25.29 2.50 10.32
CA ILE A 277 24.87 2.60 8.92
C ILE A 277 26.02 3.30 8.18
N SER A 278 26.99 2.55 7.66
CA SER A 278 28.18 3.18 7.07
C SER A 278 27.91 3.63 5.62
N PHE A 279 27.86 4.94 5.41
CA PHE A 279 27.97 5.59 4.11
C PHE A 279 29.45 5.87 3.86
N VAL A 280 30.07 5.29 2.83
CA VAL A 280 31.51 5.55 2.60
C VAL A 280 31.70 6.37 1.34
N GLY A 281 31.92 7.67 1.54
CA GLY A 281 32.73 8.56 0.72
C GLY A 281 33.49 9.51 1.67
N THR A 282 34.81 9.60 1.51
CA THR A 282 35.82 10.19 2.42
C THR A 282 35.80 9.81 3.91
N GLU A 283 34.67 9.66 4.64
CA GLU A 283 34.65 9.22 6.05
C GLU A 283 33.37 8.44 6.46
N ASP A 284 33.49 7.61 7.50
CA ASP A 284 32.45 6.69 8.01
C ASP A 284 31.33 7.40 8.78
N PHE A 285 30.08 6.96 8.56
CA PHE A 285 28.97 7.20 9.47
C PHE A 285 28.87 6.08 10.50
N ASN A 286 28.95 6.46 11.78
CA ASN A 286 28.64 5.61 12.91
C ASN A 286 27.56 6.32 13.72
N ASP A 287 26.30 5.89 13.62
CA ASP A 287 25.24 6.33 14.52
C ASP A 287 25.18 5.37 15.71
N PRO A 288 25.63 5.80 16.90
CA PRO A 288 25.77 4.95 18.06
C PRO A 288 24.44 4.54 18.74
N GLY A 289 23.38 4.28 17.97
CA GLY A 289 22.09 3.80 18.45
C GLY A 289 22.16 2.68 19.51
N PRO A 290 21.16 2.58 20.41
CA PRO A 290 21.14 1.57 21.45
C PRO A 290 21.22 0.17 20.84
N ALA A 291 22.11 -0.67 21.39
CA ALA A 291 22.29 -2.04 20.92
C ALA A 291 20.95 -2.78 20.88
N THR A 292 20.60 -3.35 19.73
CA THR A 292 19.50 -4.32 19.67
C THR A 292 19.85 -5.53 20.53
N VAL A 293 18.86 -6.06 21.24
CA VAL A 293 19.06 -7.28 22.02
C VAL A 293 19.36 -8.42 21.02
N ALA A 294 20.41 -9.18 21.28
CA ALA A 294 20.73 -10.33 20.43
C ALA A 294 19.55 -11.31 20.40
N ASN A 295 19.34 -11.95 19.24
CA ASN A 295 18.28 -12.96 19.06
C ASN A 295 16.85 -12.44 19.33
N THR A 296 16.59 -11.14 19.11
CA THR A 296 15.24 -10.58 19.09
C THR A 296 14.82 -10.17 17.69
N ASP A 297 13.53 -10.32 17.40
CA ASP A 297 12.93 -9.74 16.19
C ASP A 297 12.86 -8.22 16.37
N VAL A 298 13.30 -7.47 15.37
CA VAL A 298 13.32 -6.00 15.39
C VAL A 298 12.85 -5.42 14.05
N VAL A 299 12.40 -4.18 14.10
CA VAL A 299 12.17 -3.32 12.95
C VAL A 299 13.23 -2.23 12.96
N LEU A 300 14.02 -2.16 11.89
CA LEU A 300 14.93 -1.06 11.65
C LEU A 300 14.45 -0.25 10.46
N THR A 301 14.36 1.06 10.61
CA THR A 301 14.18 1.97 9.48
C THR A 301 15.24 3.04 9.46
N GLN A 302 15.48 3.56 8.27
CA GLN A 302 16.41 4.64 8.00
C GLN A 302 15.72 5.63 7.08
N VAL A 303 15.87 6.92 7.38
CA VAL A 303 15.53 8.01 6.46
C VAL A 303 16.80 8.83 6.21
N SER A 304 17.15 9.03 4.95
CA SER A 304 18.31 9.81 4.52
C SER A 304 17.86 10.91 3.56
N ALA A 305 18.25 12.14 3.89
CA ALA A 305 18.13 13.33 3.06
C ALA A 305 19.30 14.28 3.35
N SER A 306 19.03 15.51 3.83
CA SER A 306 20.07 16.39 4.38
C SER A 306 20.63 15.91 5.73
N THR A 307 19.92 15.00 6.39
CA THR A 307 20.32 14.27 7.58
C THR A 307 20.01 12.78 7.39
N VAL A 308 20.70 11.92 8.12
CA VAL A 308 20.35 10.52 8.25
C VAL A 308 19.83 10.28 9.66
N GLU A 309 18.73 9.55 9.76
CA GLU A 309 18.15 9.14 11.04
C GLU A 309 17.77 7.67 10.98
N VAL A 310 18.09 6.96 12.06
CA VAL A 310 17.79 5.54 12.24
C VAL A 310 16.75 5.38 13.33
N PHE A 311 15.84 4.44 13.12
CA PHE A 311 14.82 4.10 14.09
C PHE A 311 14.88 2.61 14.39
N ASN A 312 14.97 2.30 15.69
CA ASN A 312 14.92 0.94 16.20
C ASN A 312 13.57 0.74 16.90
N ASN A 313 12.75 -0.15 16.32
CA ASN A 313 11.37 -0.38 16.75
C ASN A 313 10.59 0.94 16.90
N GLY A 314 10.74 1.85 15.93
CA GLY A 314 10.08 3.17 15.93
C GLY A 314 10.71 4.23 16.84
N VAL A 315 11.70 3.88 17.65
CA VAL A 315 12.43 4.84 18.51
C VAL A 315 13.60 5.44 17.73
N SER A 316 13.64 6.78 17.65
CA SER A 316 14.71 7.53 17.00
C SER A 316 16.04 7.42 17.76
N ASN A 317 17.13 7.24 17.00
CA ASN A 317 18.50 7.35 17.50
C ASN A 317 19.06 8.78 17.42
N GLY A 318 18.30 9.71 16.84
CA GLY A 318 18.68 11.10 16.60
C GLY A 318 19.22 11.34 15.20
N PRO A 319 18.87 12.47 14.56
CA PRO A 319 19.37 12.79 13.24
C PRO A 319 20.84 13.20 13.29
N THR A 320 21.57 12.84 12.24
CA THR A 320 22.99 13.15 12.07
C THR A 320 23.23 13.69 10.66
N THR A 321 24.13 14.66 10.53
CA THR A 321 24.39 15.30 9.24
C THR A 321 25.45 14.50 8.46
N PRO A 322 25.14 13.94 7.28
CA PRO A 322 26.13 13.28 6.45
C PRO A 322 27.14 14.30 5.90
N THR A 323 28.42 13.92 5.85
CA THR A 323 29.51 14.72 5.29
C THR A 323 29.72 14.50 3.79
N GLY A 324 28.87 13.69 3.14
CA GLY A 324 28.94 13.35 1.71
C GLY A 324 27.57 13.03 1.09
N THR A 325 27.52 12.86 -0.23
CA THR A 325 26.31 12.52 -0.99
C THR A 325 26.28 11.03 -1.36
N LEU A 326 25.14 10.38 -1.15
CA LEU A 326 24.87 9.01 -1.58
C LEU A 326 24.89 8.87 -3.11
N ASN A 327 25.63 7.88 -3.63
CA ASN A 327 25.61 7.49 -5.03
C ASN A 327 25.79 5.97 -5.16
N SER A 328 24.75 5.24 -5.59
CA SER A 328 24.83 3.78 -5.79
C SER A 328 25.45 3.37 -7.14
N GLY A 329 25.70 4.32 -8.05
CA GLY A 329 26.50 4.11 -9.26
C GLY A 329 26.13 2.94 -10.18
N GLY A 330 24.88 2.42 -10.14
CA GLY A 330 24.44 1.29 -10.97
C GLY A 330 25.00 -0.07 -10.53
N ARG A 331 25.39 -0.17 -9.25
CA ARG A 331 26.01 -1.34 -8.65
C ARG A 331 24.97 -2.36 -8.20
N PHE A 332 25.44 -3.56 -7.86
CA PHE A 332 24.56 -4.59 -7.31
C PHE A 332 24.09 -4.21 -5.89
N VAL A 333 23.05 -4.87 -5.38
CA VAL A 333 22.66 -4.83 -3.97
C VAL A 333 22.59 -6.26 -3.47
N THR A 334 23.22 -6.56 -2.33
CA THR A 334 23.11 -7.88 -1.69
C THR A 334 22.08 -7.90 -0.57
N ILE A 335 21.54 -9.07 -0.25
CA ILE A 335 20.71 -9.32 0.92
C ILE A 335 21.31 -10.52 1.64
N GLY A 336 21.63 -10.37 2.93
CA GLY A 336 22.17 -11.44 3.77
C GLY A 336 23.69 -11.64 3.69
N SER A 337 24.41 -10.82 2.93
CA SER A 337 25.89 -10.89 2.80
C SER A 337 26.49 -9.58 2.32
N ARG A 338 27.82 -9.47 2.38
CA ARG A 338 28.61 -8.35 1.88
C ARG A 338 29.35 -8.70 0.58
N THR A 339 29.77 -7.66 -0.17
CA THR A 339 30.70 -7.76 -1.30
C THR A 339 30.20 -8.75 -2.36
N GLY A 340 28.93 -8.62 -2.73
CA GLY A 340 28.34 -9.42 -3.83
C GLY A 340 28.08 -10.88 -3.47
N GLY A 341 27.95 -11.23 -2.18
CA GLY A 341 27.78 -12.63 -1.77
C GLY A 341 29.06 -13.33 -1.33
N ALA A 342 30.12 -12.59 -0.98
CA ALA A 342 31.43 -13.18 -0.76
C ALA A 342 31.87 -13.24 0.71
N GLN A 343 31.33 -12.39 1.58
CA GLN A 343 31.80 -12.23 2.97
C GLN A 343 30.65 -11.81 3.90
N ASN A 344 30.87 -11.97 5.21
CA ASN A 344 29.98 -11.50 6.28
C ASN A 344 28.51 -11.92 6.08
N PHE A 345 28.28 -13.23 6.10
CA PHE A 345 26.97 -13.82 5.90
C PHE A 345 26.11 -13.69 7.16
N LEU A 346 24.83 -13.40 6.97
CA LEU A 346 23.85 -13.31 8.03
C LEU A 346 23.60 -14.69 8.63
N THR A 347 23.64 -14.80 9.96
CA THR A 347 22.99 -15.89 10.69
C THR A 347 21.70 -15.37 11.31
N GLY A 348 20.54 -15.85 10.84
CA GLY A 348 19.24 -15.43 11.33
C GLY A 348 18.23 -15.24 10.20
N ARG A 349 17.33 -14.27 10.34
CA ARG A 349 16.16 -14.18 9.47
C ARG A 349 15.74 -12.78 9.06
N ILE A 350 15.10 -12.69 7.89
CA ILE A 350 14.50 -11.49 7.31
C ILE A 350 13.01 -11.75 7.02
N TYR A 351 12.14 -10.94 7.60
CA TYR A 351 10.68 -11.03 7.45
C TYR A 351 10.12 -10.17 6.32
N ALA A 352 10.74 -9.03 6.05
CA ALA A 352 10.43 -8.15 4.93
C ALA A 352 11.52 -7.08 4.80
N LEU A 353 11.69 -6.58 3.59
CA LEU A 353 12.65 -5.54 3.24
C LEU A 353 12.02 -4.56 2.24
N VAL A 354 12.21 -3.27 2.47
CA VAL A 354 11.81 -2.20 1.57
C VAL A 354 12.96 -1.20 1.44
N GLN A 355 13.30 -0.81 0.22
CA GLN A 355 14.22 0.28 -0.08
C GLN A 355 13.57 1.24 -1.06
N ILE A 356 13.80 2.53 -0.88
CA ILE A 356 13.27 3.58 -1.73
C ILE A 356 14.29 4.71 -1.90
N ALA A 357 14.44 5.19 -3.13
CA ALA A 357 15.29 6.32 -3.52
C ALA A 357 14.61 7.67 -3.22
N ASP A 358 14.01 7.81 -2.04
CA ASP A 358 13.39 9.06 -1.59
C ASP A 358 13.45 9.18 -0.06
N GLU A 359 13.20 10.39 0.44
CA GLU A 359 13.04 10.71 1.84
C GLU A 359 11.60 10.44 2.26
N LEU A 360 11.38 9.49 3.17
CA LEU A 360 10.06 9.26 3.73
C LEU A 360 9.68 10.37 4.71
N SER A 361 8.48 10.92 4.56
CA SER A 361 7.85 11.70 5.62
C SER A 361 7.65 10.85 6.88
N VAL A 362 7.46 11.51 8.04
CA VAL A 362 7.19 10.83 9.32
C VAL A 362 6.04 9.84 9.20
N GLY A 363 4.94 10.23 8.55
CA GLY A 363 3.77 9.36 8.36
C GLY A 363 4.06 8.16 7.46
N GLN A 364 4.80 8.35 6.36
CA GLN A 364 5.21 7.24 5.48
C GLN A 364 6.18 6.29 6.19
N ARG A 365 7.14 6.81 6.97
CA ARG A 365 8.05 6.00 7.79
C ARG A 365 7.28 5.16 8.80
N GLN A 366 6.38 5.77 9.57
CA GLN A 366 5.58 5.05 10.58
C GLN A 366 4.67 3.98 9.93
N SER A 367 4.15 4.25 8.73
CA SER A 367 3.41 3.28 7.92
C SER A 367 4.28 2.08 7.55
N LEU A 368 5.50 2.34 7.05
CA LEU A 368 6.48 1.30 6.75
C LEU A 368 6.86 0.50 8.00
N GLU A 369 7.09 1.17 9.14
CA GLU A 369 7.39 0.51 10.41
C GLU A 369 6.26 -0.40 10.87
N ALA A 370 5.01 0.05 10.81
CA ALA A 370 3.85 -0.75 11.18
C ALA A 370 3.72 -2.00 10.29
N TYR A 371 3.95 -1.86 8.99
CA TYR A 371 4.02 -2.99 8.06
C TYR A 371 5.11 -3.99 8.46
N LEU A 372 6.35 -3.53 8.67
CA LEU A 372 7.48 -4.37 9.06
C LEU A 372 7.26 -5.05 10.42
N ALA A 373 6.68 -4.32 11.37
CA ALA A 373 6.34 -4.82 12.70
C ALA A 373 5.31 -5.94 12.63
N ALA A 374 4.28 -5.80 11.78
CA ALA A 374 3.29 -6.83 11.56
C ALA A 374 3.90 -8.12 10.96
N LYS A 375 4.88 -8.00 10.06
CA LYS A 375 5.57 -9.17 9.47
C LYS A 375 6.40 -9.95 10.49
N ALA A 376 7.08 -9.25 11.39
CA ALA A 376 7.93 -9.87 12.40
C ALA A 376 7.20 -10.22 13.71
N GLY A 377 6.02 -9.64 13.97
CA GLY A 377 5.33 -9.72 15.25
C GLY A 377 5.96 -8.83 16.32
N VAL A 378 6.56 -7.70 15.92
CA VAL A 378 7.14 -6.70 16.81
C VAL A 378 6.06 -5.71 17.24
N VAL A 379 6.11 -5.24 18.49
CA VAL A 379 5.24 -4.18 18.99
C VAL A 379 6.01 -2.87 18.99
N LEU A 380 5.47 -1.86 18.32
CA LEU A 380 6.02 -0.50 18.29
C LEU A 380 5.45 0.33 19.46
N PRO A 381 6.20 1.33 19.97
CA PRO A 381 5.80 2.19 21.08
C PRO A 381 4.71 3.20 20.73
#